data_AF-A0A6M3MD12-F1
#
_entry.id   AF-A0A6M3MD12-F1
#
_cell.length_a   1.000
_cell.length_b   1.000
_cell.length_c   1.000
_cell.angle_alpha   90.00
_cell.angle_beta   90.00
_cell.angle_gamma   90.00
#
_symmetry.space_group_name_H-M   'P 1'
#
loop_
_entity.id
_entity.type
_entity.pdbx_description
1 polymer ?
#
loop_
_entity_poly.entity_id
_entity_poly.type
_entity_poly.pdbx_seq_one_letter_code
_entity_poly.pdbx_strand_id
1 'polypeptide(L)'
;MARSFTVEAGDVEFKGSTAPAKAQIEMLHIAGRTGLIVSLQEKASDMALVVALTQIHPDDFTTLRKLCFVSGKEDLVVRAADNVPVGENLFQDAPQDFYLLVGRALVENLSPFWQLRKATVEGSAEQTASH
;
A
#
# COMPACT_ATOMS: atom_id res chain seq x y z
N MET A 1 -11.37 -3.55 9.81
CA MET A 1 -12.00 -2.34 9.24
C MET A 1 -11.01 -1.74 8.26
N ALA A 2 -11.48 -1.26 7.10
CA ALA A 2 -10.62 -0.57 6.15
C ALA A 2 -10.17 0.78 6.73
N ARG A 3 -8.90 1.12 6.58
CA ARG A 3 -8.32 2.39 7.05
C ARG A 3 -8.34 3.38 5.89
N SER A 4 -8.84 4.59 6.13
CA SER A 4 -8.73 5.69 5.18
C SER A 4 -7.32 6.29 5.19
N PHE A 5 -6.87 6.77 4.05
CA PHE A 5 -5.60 7.46 3.90
C PHE A 5 -5.70 8.57 2.84
N THR A 6 -4.75 9.50 2.91
CA THR A 6 -4.54 10.55 1.90
C THR A 6 -3.09 10.49 1.48
N VAL A 7 -2.84 10.58 0.17
CA VAL A 7 -1.50 10.55 -0.42
C VAL A 7 -1.43 11.55 -1.57
N GLU A 8 -0.27 12.12 -1.79
CA GLU A 8 -0.04 13.03 -2.93
C GLU A 8 0.70 12.29 -4.06
N ALA A 9 0.56 12.75 -5.29
CA ALA A 9 1.44 12.39 -6.40
C ALA A 9 1.58 13.61 -7.31
N GLY A 10 2.81 14.13 -7.44
CA GLY A 10 3.03 15.49 -7.93
C GLY A 10 2.31 16.50 -7.03
N ASP A 11 1.60 17.45 -7.65
CA ASP A 11 0.80 18.46 -6.94
C ASP A 11 -0.68 18.04 -6.74
N VAL A 12 -1.00 16.76 -6.89
CA VAL A 12 -2.37 16.24 -6.83
C VAL A 12 -2.57 15.37 -5.59
N GLU A 13 -3.59 15.70 -4.80
CA GLU A 13 -4.02 14.92 -3.65
C GLU A 13 -5.03 13.83 -4.04
N PHE A 14 -4.80 12.62 -3.51
CA PHE A 14 -5.68 11.48 -3.64
C PHE A 14 -6.10 11.00 -2.27
N LYS A 15 -7.37 10.60 -2.15
CA LYS A 15 -7.89 9.97 -0.95
C LYS A 15 -8.26 8.53 -1.27
N GLY A 16 -8.06 7.65 -0.30
CA GLY A 16 -8.38 6.25 -0.48
C GLY A 16 -8.65 5.49 0.80
N SER A 17 -8.88 4.20 0.63
CA SER A 17 -9.05 3.25 1.71
C SER A 17 -8.24 1.98 1.43
N THR A 18 -7.70 1.38 2.48
CA THR A 18 -6.94 0.13 2.35
C THR A 18 -7.83 -0.97 1.80
N ALA A 19 -7.28 -1.80 0.91
CA ALA A 19 -7.93 -2.93 0.29
C ALA A 19 -8.34 -4.00 1.32
N PRO A 20 -9.23 -4.94 0.97
CA PRO A 20 -9.57 -6.06 1.84
C PRO A 20 -8.34 -6.92 2.21
N ALA A 21 -8.38 -7.59 3.35
CA ALA A 21 -7.25 -8.39 3.87
C ALA A 21 -6.70 -9.41 2.86
N LYS A 22 -7.58 -10.06 2.07
CA LYS A 22 -7.16 -10.98 1.01
C LYS A 22 -6.28 -10.30 -0.05
N ALA A 23 -6.65 -9.09 -0.48
CA ALA A 23 -5.89 -8.31 -1.44
C ALA A 23 -4.56 -7.84 -0.84
N GLN A 24 -4.54 -7.42 0.43
CA GLN A 24 -3.31 -7.05 1.13
C GLN A 24 -2.32 -8.21 1.24
N ILE A 25 -2.80 -9.45 1.48
CA ILE A 25 -1.95 -10.65 1.48
C ILE A 25 -1.35 -10.89 0.10
N GLU A 26 -2.14 -10.75 -0.96
CA GLU A 26 -1.66 -10.91 -2.34
C GLU A 26 -0.63 -9.82 -2.70
N MET A 27 -0.90 -8.56 -2.36
CA MET A 27 0.05 -7.45 -2.47
C MET A 27 1.37 -7.78 -1.76
N LEU A 28 1.31 -8.32 -0.54
CA LEU A 28 2.49 -8.69 0.24
C LEU A 28 3.31 -9.79 -0.44
N HIS A 29 2.66 -10.82 -0.97
CA HIS A 29 3.35 -11.88 -1.72
C HIS A 29 4.03 -11.37 -2.98
N ILE A 30 3.37 -10.49 -3.74
CA ILE A 30 3.97 -9.86 -4.91
C ILE A 30 5.16 -8.99 -4.49
N ALA A 31 4.99 -8.12 -3.50
CA ALA A 31 6.05 -7.25 -3.01
C ALA A 31 7.27 -8.03 -2.49
N GLY A 32 7.04 -9.18 -1.85
CA GLY A 32 8.10 -10.07 -1.37
C GLY A 32 8.88 -10.71 -2.52
N ARG A 33 8.19 -11.31 -3.50
CA ARG A 33 8.88 -12.03 -4.60
C ARG A 33 9.56 -11.11 -5.61
N THR A 34 9.17 -9.84 -5.70
CA THR A 34 9.79 -8.85 -6.58
C THR A 34 10.90 -8.05 -5.91
N GLY A 35 11.15 -8.26 -4.61
CA GLY A 35 12.10 -7.46 -3.83
C GLY A 35 11.61 -6.04 -3.49
N LEU A 36 10.41 -5.66 -3.93
CA LEU A 36 9.81 -4.35 -3.69
C LEU A 36 9.63 -4.05 -2.20
N ILE A 37 9.50 -5.09 -1.36
CA ILE A 37 9.32 -4.98 0.08
C ILE A 37 10.33 -4.03 0.75
N VAL A 38 11.58 -3.96 0.27
CA VAL A 38 12.61 -3.08 0.84
C VAL A 38 12.30 -1.60 0.57
N SER A 39 11.76 -1.30 -0.61
CA SER A 39 11.39 0.06 -1.02
C SER A 39 10.07 0.54 -0.43
N LEU A 40 9.29 -0.35 0.20
CA LEU A 40 8.00 -0.02 0.84
C LEU A 40 8.14 0.34 2.33
N GLN A 41 9.38 0.44 2.82
CA GLN A 41 9.65 0.94 4.16
C GLN A 41 9.46 2.45 4.20
N GLU A 42 9.01 2.97 5.35
CA GLU A 42 8.66 4.38 5.60
C GLU A 42 9.78 5.40 5.29
N LYS A 43 11.01 4.95 5.01
CA LYS A 43 12.19 5.79 4.77
C LYS A 43 12.71 5.76 3.33
N ALA A 44 12.07 5.02 2.42
CA ALA A 44 12.47 5.05 1.02
C ALA A 44 12.10 6.40 0.39
N SER A 45 13.01 6.97 -0.41
CA SER A 45 12.68 8.17 -1.19
C SER A 45 11.63 7.85 -2.27
N ASP A 46 10.78 8.82 -2.61
CA ASP A 46 9.77 8.68 -3.67
C ASP A 46 10.35 8.12 -4.98
N MET A 47 11.49 8.66 -5.43
CA MET A 47 12.13 8.20 -6.66
C MET A 47 12.66 6.76 -6.55
N ALA A 48 13.15 6.35 -5.38
CA ALA A 48 13.56 4.96 -5.17
C ALA A 48 12.36 3.99 -5.25
N LEU A 49 11.20 4.41 -4.75
CA LEU A 49 9.96 3.65 -4.86
C LEU A 49 9.49 3.55 -6.30
N VAL A 50 9.48 4.66 -7.04
CA VAL A 50 9.14 4.70 -8.47
C VAL A 50 10.08 3.79 -9.26
N VAL A 51 11.40 3.94 -9.10
CA VAL A 51 12.39 3.12 -9.80
C VAL A 51 12.18 1.64 -9.47
N ALA A 52 11.99 1.27 -8.21
CA ALA A 52 11.76 -0.13 -7.84
C ALA A 52 10.50 -0.71 -8.52
N LEU A 53 9.41 0.07 -8.62
CA LEU A 53 8.21 -0.35 -9.34
C LEU A 53 8.44 -0.50 -10.85
N THR A 54 9.33 0.27 -11.47
CA THR A 54 9.65 0.09 -12.90
C THR A 54 10.45 -1.18 -13.20
N GLN A 55 11.07 -1.80 -12.19
CA GLN A 55 11.90 -2.99 -12.36
C GLN A 55 11.11 -4.31 -12.24
N ILE A 56 9.86 -4.27 -11.76
CA ILE A 56 9.05 -5.49 -11.62
C ILE A 56 8.39 -5.86 -12.95
N HIS A 57 8.00 -7.12 -13.10
CA HIS A 57 7.34 -7.58 -14.33
C HIS A 57 6.02 -6.81 -14.57
N PRO A 58 5.67 -6.43 -15.82
CA PRO A 58 4.46 -5.65 -16.11
C PRO A 58 3.16 -6.27 -15.58
N ASP A 59 3.05 -7.60 -15.58
CA ASP A 59 1.88 -8.29 -15.03
C ASP A 59 1.75 -8.13 -13.51
N ASP A 60 2.88 -8.10 -12.81
CA ASP A 60 2.94 -7.90 -11.36
C ASP A 60 2.53 -6.48 -11.01
N PHE A 61 3.05 -5.51 -11.75
CA PHE A 61 2.67 -4.11 -11.62
C PHE A 61 1.18 -3.89 -11.89
N THR A 62 0.67 -4.47 -12.97
CA THR A 62 -0.75 -4.40 -13.34
C THR A 62 -1.64 -4.96 -12.25
N THR A 63 -1.23 -6.08 -11.64
CA THR A 63 -1.94 -6.73 -10.54
C THR A 63 -1.89 -5.87 -9.28
N LEU A 64 -0.72 -5.40 -8.86
CA LEU A 64 -0.56 -4.53 -7.70
C LEU A 64 -1.42 -3.28 -7.80
N ARG A 65 -1.37 -2.58 -8.94
CA ARG A 65 -2.21 -1.42 -9.21
C ARG A 65 -3.69 -1.75 -9.01
N LYS A 66 -4.17 -2.82 -9.64
CA LYS A 66 -5.58 -3.20 -9.57
C LYS A 66 -6.01 -3.45 -8.12
N LEU A 67 -5.19 -4.20 -7.37
CA LEU A 67 -5.45 -4.49 -5.96
C LEU A 67 -5.47 -3.21 -5.11
N CYS A 68 -4.61 -2.23 -5.41
CA CYS A 68 -4.53 -0.97 -4.65
C CYS A 68 -5.73 -0.06 -4.91
N PHE A 69 -6.25 -0.03 -6.14
CA PHE A 69 -7.23 0.97 -6.56
C PHE A 69 -8.66 0.44 -6.68
N VAL A 70 -8.89 -0.87 -6.75
CA VAL A 70 -10.23 -1.42 -6.99
C VAL A 70 -10.53 -2.61 -6.09
N SER A 71 -11.72 -2.62 -5.49
CA SER A 71 -12.29 -3.75 -4.76
C SER A 71 -13.67 -4.10 -5.31
N GLY A 72 -13.75 -5.14 -6.14
CA GLY A 72 -14.99 -5.51 -6.81
C GLY A 72 -15.42 -4.44 -7.82
N LYS A 73 -16.47 -3.68 -7.49
CA LYS A 73 -16.99 -2.56 -8.31
C LYS A 73 -16.67 -1.19 -7.71
N GLU A 74 -15.98 -1.14 -6.57
CA GLU A 74 -15.68 0.09 -5.84
C GLU A 74 -14.24 0.55 -6.14
N ASP A 75 -14.09 1.85 -6.38
CA ASP A 75 -12.79 2.51 -6.46
C ASP A 75 -12.28 2.83 -5.05
N LEU A 76 -11.18 2.20 -4.68
CA LEU A 76 -10.54 2.37 -3.38
C LEU A 76 -9.76 3.69 -3.28
N VAL A 77 -9.31 4.24 -4.41
CA VAL A 77 -8.54 5.49 -4.48
C VAL A 77 -9.15 6.39 -5.55
N VAL A 78 -9.38 7.64 -5.18
CA VAL A 78 -9.94 8.67 -6.06
C VAL A 78 -9.19 9.98 -5.87
N ARG A 79 -9.21 10.84 -6.89
CA ARG A 79 -8.69 12.22 -6.76
C ARG A 79 -9.53 12.99 -5.75
N ALA A 80 -8.88 13.67 -4.82
CA ALA A 80 -9.56 14.31 -3.70
C ALA A 80 -10.50 15.45 -4.14
N ALA A 81 -10.08 16.22 -5.15
CA ALA A 81 -10.79 17.41 -5.63
C ALA A 81 -12.19 17.12 -6.19
N ASP A 82 -12.38 16.00 -6.88
CA ASP A 82 -13.60 15.72 -7.65
C ASP A 82 -14.10 14.27 -7.55
N ASN A 83 -13.44 13.42 -6.76
CA ASN A 83 -13.76 11.99 -6.59
C ASN A 83 -13.65 11.17 -7.89
N VAL A 84 -12.89 11.65 -8.88
CA VAL A 84 -12.66 10.88 -10.10
C VAL A 84 -11.77 9.67 -9.80
N PRO A 85 -12.16 8.44 -10.23
CA PRO A 85 -11.33 7.26 -10.11
C PRO A 85 -9.99 7.39 -10.82
N VAL A 86 -8.97 6.73 -10.27
CA VAL A 86 -7.61 6.81 -10.79
C VAL A 86 -7.49 6.02 -12.11
N GLY A 87 -7.27 6.74 -13.20
CA GLY A 87 -6.90 6.19 -14.51
C GLY A 87 -5.49 6.63 -14.93
N GLU A 88 -4.80 5.80 -15.72
CA GLU A 88 -3.46 6.12 -16.27
C GLU A 88 -3.45 7.44 -17.06
N ASN A 89 -4.56 7.75 -17.72
CA ASN A 89 -4.73 8.97 -18.50
C ASN A 89 -4.66 10.25 -17.67
N LEU A 90 -4.82 10.17 -16.35
CA LEU A 90 -4.65 11.33 -15.45
C LEU A 90 -3.18 11.76 -15.33
N PHE A 91 -2.23 10.93 -15.77
CA PHE A 91 -0.79 11.11 -15.57
C PHE A 91 0.00 11.11 -16.89
N GLN A 92 -0.65 11.42 -18.03
CA GLN A 92 -0.01 11.34 -19.36
C GLN A 92 1.26 12.18 -19.47
N ASP A 93 1.29 13.36 -18.83
CA ASP A 93 2.43 14.26 -18.87
C ASP A 93 3.51 13.92 -17.81
N ALA A 94 3.15 13.12 -16.80
CA ALA A 94 4.00 12.78 -15.66
C ALA A 94 3.79 11.30 -15.26
N PRO A 95 4.18 10.33 -16.10
CA PRO A 95 3.92 8.92 -15.85
C PRO A 95 4.55 8.42 -14.54
N GLN A 96 5.67 9.01 -14.10
CA GLN A 96 6.30 8.70 -12.82
C GLN A 96 5.37 8.93 -11.61
N ASP A 97 4.45 9.88 -11.68
CA ASP A 97 3.52 10.20 -10.59
C ASP A 97 2.45 9.11 -10.45
N PHE A 98 2.13 8.41 -11.54
CA PHE A 98 1.28 7.22 -11.49
C PHE A 98 1.94 6.08 -10.72
N TYR A 99 3.21 5.79 -11.02
CA TYR A 99 3.99 4.80 -10.27
C TYR A 99 4.11 5.21 -8.80
N LEU A 100 4.33 6.50 -8.53
CA LEU A 100 4.41 7.03 -7.17
C LEU A 100 3.10 6.81 -6.40
N LEU A 101 1.95 7.10 -7.01
CA LEU A 101 0.64 6.88 -6.41
C LEU A 101 0.40 5.41 -6.08
N VAL A 102 0.72 4.50 -7.01
CA VAL A 102 0.64 3.05 -6.76
C VAL A 102 1.52 2.65 -5.59
N GLY A 103 2.77 3.15 -5.57
CA GLY A 103 3.71 2.88 -4.48
C GLY A 103 3.21 3.37 -3.13
N ARG A 104 2.73 4.61 -3.05
CA ARG A 104 2.19 5.19 -1.80
C ARG A 104 0.95 4.44 -1.32
N ALA A 105 0.02 4.11 -2.22
CA ALA A 105 -1.13 3.28 -1.88
C ALA A 105 -0.72 1.89 -1.37
N LEU A 106 0.32 1.29 -1.95
CA LEU A 106 0.86 0.01 -1.50
C LEU A 106 1.51 0.10 -0.11
N VAL A 107 2.25 1.19 0.18
CA VAL A 107 2.79 1.47 1.53
C VAL A 107 1.64 1.58 2.54
N GLU A 108 0.57 2.30 2.22
CA GLU A 108 -0.58 2.44 3.12
C GLU A 108 -1.23 1.07 3.40
N ASN A 109 -1.38 0.23 2.38
CA ASN A 109 -1.92 -1.13 2.50
C ASN A 109 -1.04 -2.07 3.32
N LEU A 110 0.28 -1.96 3.18
CA LEU A 110 1.23 -2.88 3.81
C LEU A 110 1.89 -2.32 5.08
N SER A 111 1.63 -1.06 5.46
CA SER A 111 2.20 -0.46 6.68
C SER A 111 2.02 -1.32 7.94
N PRO A 112 0.90 -2.05 8.17
CA PRO A 112 0.78 -2.90 9.36
C PRO A 112 1.70 -4.13 9.36
N PHE A 113 2.21 -4.57 8.19
CA PHE A 113 3.15 -5.69 8.10
C PHE A 113 4.44 -5.43 8.90
N TRP A 114 4.90 -4.18 8.90
CA TRP A 114 6.11 -3.77 9.64
C TRP A 114 5.91 -3.75 11.16
N GLN A 115 4.65 -3.76 11.62
CA GLN A 115 4.29 -3.86 13.02
C GLN A 115 4.20 -5.32 13.44
N LEU A 116 5.28 -6.10 13.24
CA LEU A 116 5.45 -7.45 13.78
C LEU A 116 5.07 -7.40 15.27
N ARG A 117 3.85 -7.84 15.59
CA ARG A 117 3.35 -7.78 16.96
C ARG A 117 4.30 -8.64 17.79
N LYS A 118 5.00 -8.04 18.75
CA LYS A 118 5.50 -8.82 19.88
C LYS A 118 4.28 -9.53 20.44
N ALA A 119 4.30 -10.86 20.49
CA ALA A 119 3.32 -11.58 21.27
C ALA A 119 3.37 -10.95 22.67
N THR A 120 2.31 -10.27 23.07
CA THR A 120 2.19 -9.72 24.41
C THR A 120 2.11 -10.92 25.34
N VAL A 121 3.26 -11.33 25.89
CA VAL A 121 3.30 -12.24 27.03
C VAL A 121 3.13 -11.36 28.27
N GLU A 122 1.94 -10.83 28.45
CA GLU A 122 1.48 -10.20 29.70
C GLU A 122 -0.01 -10.55 29.83
N GLY A 123 -0.50 -11.31 30.81
CA GLY A 123 0.15 -11.93 31.96
C GLY A 123 -0.59 -13.22 32.36
N SER A 124 0.18 -14.18 32.85
CA SER A 124 -0.29 -15.30 33.68
C SER A 124 0.79 -15.67 34.70
N ALA A 125 1.52 -14.67 35.19
CA ALA A 125 2.45 -14.79 36.30
C ALA A 125 1.85 -14.10 37.54
N GLU A 126 0.64 -14.48 37.92
CA GLU A 126 0.09 -14.12 39.23
C GLU A 126 -0.97 -15.14 39.64
N GLN A 127 -0.50 -16.26 40.22
CA GLN A 127 -1.17 -17.06 41.26
C GLN A 127 -0.46 -18.42 41.43
N THR A 128 0.68 -18.44 42.12
CA THR A 128 1.02 -19.56 43.04
C THR A 128 2.20 -19.16 43.93
N ALA A 129 1.92 -18.33 44.93
CA ALA A 129 2.77 -18.21 46.11
C ALA A 129 1.84 -18.05 47.32
N SER A 130 1.14 -19.14 47.67
CA SER A 130 0.39 -19.30 48.92
C SER A 130 0.06 -20.78 49.12
N HIS A 131 1.01 -21.56 49.65
CA HIS A 131 0.75 -22.51 50.73
C HIS A 131 2.04 -23.08 51.33
#